data_AF-A0A3A9SFE5-F1
#
_entry.id   AF-A0A3A9SFE5-F1
#
_cell.length_a   1.000
_cell.length_b   1.000
_cell.length_c   1.000
_cell.angle_alpha   90.00
_cell.angle_beta   90.00
_cell.angle_gamma   90.00
#
_symmetry.space_group_name_H-M   'P 1'
#
loop_
_entity.id
_entity.type
_entity.pdbx_description
1 polymer ?
#
loop_
_entity_poly.entity_id
_entity_poly.type
_entity_poly.pdbx_seq_one_letter_code
_entity_poly.pdbx_strand_id
1 'polypeptide(L)'
;MRRGEVLMKRVTRAILSKGVVPILAGTLFLSPVAGVSSYAAGAEVATGIDVSKYQGGINWQQVKAAGVRFAMIRVGTTKKGLDEQFVNNINGANAAGIRTGIYIYSYATTPEQAAAEANQVLQWVAPYSVSFPIAIDIEDSCQKGLNAQQLQAIADTFCGIINGAGYESMVYASRNWYRDRMPVVSAPKWIAQYSDKLEYAGDYVMWQSSSSGSYPGIAGRVDVNHLYSDYFSRIIPVGFNNVGGQTFYYNNYRKQFGWLNLEGQRYHTDPSGVVQTGWFQDESGVFFLNPEAGGLAQTGFADIEGGHYYFDENGVKRTGLLNLGGTVYYTDPNGVCQRGFVDLEDGRHYFDEQYIMRTGLTQVGDKLYLFAPNGVMQTGMQAIETGKYMFGADGAAVAGWFSNEQGQRFYFAPDTHTAVVGLQTIENANYLFGEDGVMQVGWTGDLANRFYFGPDGKMVTGWNAIEGRNFYFGADGKMVVGLAGLQDGVYYLDPTDGHQVVGWVELPDGWHYFDANNGKMLANVSAPLDNVPCTFDKNGVLVDPAGWVPGTPAPVAEPAPEAAPEAAPADANAAPAAPAQG
;
A
#
# COMPACT_ATOMS: atom_id res chain seq x y z
N MET A 1 -51.27 30.66 -10.64
CA MET A 1 -50.75 29.28 -10.55
C MET A 1 -50.70 28.88 -9.07
N ARG A 2 -51.21 27.69 -8.74
CA ARG A 2 -51.76 27.31 -7.43
C ARG A 2 -50.71 27.08 -6.33
N ARG A 3 -51.02 27.57 -5.12
CA ARG A 3 -50.65 27.02 -3.80
C ARG A 3 -51.41 25.71 -3.54
N GLY A 4 -50.90 24.83 -2.66
CA GLY A 4 -51.77 23.93 -1.90
C GLY A 4 -51.14 22.61 -1.45
N GLU A 5 -50.82 22.55 -0.17
CA GLU A 5 -50.51 21.38 0.65
C GLU A 5 -51.71 20.41 0.86
N VAL A 6 -51.36 19.12 1.06
CA VAL A 6 -51.86 18.16 2.08
C VAL A 6 -53.36 17.76 2.15
N LEU A 7 -53.63 16.46 1.96
CA LEU A 7 -54.52 15.54 2.74
C LEU A 7 -54.55 14.18 1.99
N MET A 8 -54.60 12.95 2.53
CA MET A 8 -54.87 12.43 3.87
C MET A 8 -54.59 10.90 3.91
N LYS A 9 -54.18 10.37 5.09
CA LYS A 9 -54.53 9.07 5.75
C LYS A 9 -54.46 7.75 4.93
N ARG A 10 -53.62 6.76 5.26
CA ARG A 10 -53.46 5.87 6.46
C ARG A 10 -53.99 4.44 6.20
N VAL A 11 -53.23 3.46 6.73
CA VAL A 11 -53.52 2.01 6.95
C VAL A 11 -53.38 1.13 5.69
N THR A 12 -52.50 0.12 5.59
CA THR A 12 -52.53 -1.15 6.33
C THR A 12 -51.28 -2.02 6.05
N ARG A 13 -50.75 -2.69 7.10
CA ARG A 13 -49.91 -3.93 7.19
C ARG A 13 -49.05 -4.44 6.01
N ALA A 14 -47.74 -4.53 6.32
CA ALA A 14 -46.84 -5.69 6.21
C ALA A 14 -47.10 -6.78 5.16
N ILE A 15 -46.17 -6.94 4.21
CA ILE A 15 -45.74 -8.22 3.64
C ILE A 15 -44.23 -8.18 3.37
N LEU A 16 -43.51 -9.14 3.94
CA LEU A 16 -42.14 -9.53 3.60
C LEU A 16 -42.03 -9.85 2.11
N SER A 17 -41.09 -9.23 1.39
CA SER A 17 -40.63 -9.76 0.11
C SER A 17 -39.13 -9.63 -0.07
N LYS A 18 -38.46 -10.77 0.18
CA LYS A 18 -37.37 -11.33 -0.61
C LYS A 18 -36.19 -10.39 -0.90
N GLY A 19 -35.26 -10.37 0.05
CA GLY A 19 -33.84 -10.15 -0.26
C GLY A 19 -33.35 -11.32 -1.12
N VAL A 20 -33.11 -11.03 -2.40
CA VAL A 20 -32.36 -11.92 -3.29
C VAL A 20 -30.88 -11.70 -2.94
N VAL A 21 -30.32 -12.65 -2.21
CA VAL A 21 -28.86 -12.81 -2.07
C VAL A 21 -28.36 -13.28 -3.44
N PRO A 22 -27.42 -12.59 -4.09
CA PRO A 22 -26.77 -13.15 -5.26
C PRO A 22 -25.84 -14.25 -4.76
N ILE A 23 -26.28 -15.51 -4.93
CA ILE A 23 -25.40 -16.67 -4.89
C ILE A 23 -24.47 -16.49 -6.08
N LEU A 24 -23.26 -15.99 -5.82
CA LEU A 24 -22.18 -16.05 -6.78
C LEU A 24 -21.90 -17.53 -6.96
N ALA A 25 -22.33 -18.08 -8.11
CA ALA A 25 -21.99 -19.42 -8.51
C ALA A 25 -20.47 -19.50 -8.63
N GLY A 26 -19.82 -20.03 -7.59
CA GLY A 26 -18.49 -20.58 -7.71
C GLY A 26 -18.57 -21.66 -8.77
N THR A 27 -18.12 -21.34 -9.98
CA THR A 27 -17.90 -22.31 -11.05
C THR A 27 -16.78 -23.23 -10.57
N LEU A 28 -17.15 -24.22 -9.75
CA LEU A 28 -16.35 -25.41 -9.57
C LEU A 28 -16.22 -26.01 -10.97
N PHE A 29 -15.03 -25.91 -11.53
CA PHE A 29 -14.58 -26.92 -12.48
C PHE A 29 -14.54 -28.23 -11.68
N LEU A 30 -15.65 -28.95 -11.67
CA LEU A 30 -15.65 -30.40 -11.50
C LEU A 30 -14.88 -30.94 -12.69
N SER A 31 -13.55 -30.90 -12.60
CA SER A 31 -12.74 -31.79 -13.39
C SER A 31 -13.26 -33.20 -13.07
N PRO A 32 -13.56 -34.02 -14.08
CA PRO A 32 -13.89 -35.41 -13.82
C PRO A 32 -12.76 -35.95 -12.97
N VAL A 33 -13.11 -36.54 -11.82
CA VAL A 33 -12.18 -37.33 -11.00
C VAL A 33 -11.40 -38.18 -11.98
N ALA A 34 -10.10 -37.89 -12.12
CA ALA A 34 -9.23 -38.66 -12.99
C ALA A 34 -9.40 -40.10 -12.54
N GLY A 35 -9.87 -40.94 -13.47
CA GLY A 35 -10.12 -42.35 -13.21
C GLY A 35 -8.91 -42.94 -12.51
N VAL A 36 -9.14 -43.45 -11.31
CA VAL A 36 -8.13 -44.19 -10.58
C VAL A 36 -7.62 -45.29 -11.50
N SER A 37 -6.30 -45.35 -11.67
CA SER A 37 -5.61 -46.35 -12.50
C SER A 37 -6.15 -47.75 -12.25
N SER A 38 -6.23 -48.53 -13.33
CA SER A 38 -6.60 -49.95 -13.32
C SER A 38 -5.80 -50.72 -12.28
N TYR A 39 -6.49 -51.35 -11.34
CA TYR A 39 -5.87 -52.24 -10.35
C TYR A 39 -5.85 -53.66 -10.94
N ALA A 40 -4.95 -53.91 -11.90
CA ALA A 40 -4.56 -55.29 -12.16
C ALA A 40 -4.02 -55.87 -10.85
N ALA A 41 -4.42 -57.10 -10.50
CA ALA A 41 -3.99 -57.73 -9.25
C ALA A 41 -2.45 -57.74 -9.15
N GLY A 42 -1.92 -56.98 -8.20
CA GLY A 42 -0.49 -56.92 -7.91
C GLY A 42 0.01 -58.20 -7.25
N ALA A 43 1.25 -58.19 -6.76
CA ALA A 43 1.72 -59.24 -5.86
C ALA A 43 0.89 -59.22 -4.55
N GLU A 44 0.72 -60.39 -3.92
CA GLU A 44 0.08 -60.46 -2.61
C GLU A 44 0.88 -59.62 -1.60
N VAL A 45 0.19 -58.68 -0.95
CA VAL A 45 0.74 -57.75 0.03
C VAL A 45 0.75 -58.39 1.42
N ALA A 46 -0.35 -59.07 1.77
CA ALA A 46 -0.54 -59.62 3.09
C ALA A 46 -1.68 -60.65 3.13
N THR A 47 -1.56 -61.59 4.07
CA THR A 47 -2.66 -62.47 4.47
C THR A 47 -3.35 -61.91 5.73
N GLY A 48 -4.67 -62.03 5.76
CA GLY A 48 -5.53 -61.60 6.84
C GLY A 48 -6.68 -62.57 7.06
N ILE A 49 -7.54 -62.23 8.00
CA ILE A 49 -8.75 -62.99 8.32
C ILE A 49 -9.96 -62.06 8.36
N ASP A 50 -11.16 -62.63 8.29
CA ASP A 50 -12.35 -61.90 8.68
C ASP A 50 -13.10 -62.66 9.79
N VAL A 51 -13.63 -61.89 10.74
CA VAL A 51 -14.15 -62.42 12.01
C VAL A 51 -15.43 -61.74 12.41
N SER A 52 -16.22 -62.47 13.19
CA SER A 52 -17.44 -61.98 13.81
C SER A 52 -17.67 -62.71 15.13
N LYS A 53 -18.88 -62.62 15.70
CA LYS A 53 -19.23 -63.41 16.89
C LYS A 53 -19.01 -64.92 16.78
N TYR A 54 -18.93 -65.48 15.58
CA TYR A 54 -18.78 -66.92 15.37
C TYR A 54 -17.42 -67.47 15.81
N GLN A 55 -16.38 -66.63 15.88
CA GLN A 55 -15.06 -67.05 16.34
C GLN A 55 -14.91 -67.02 17.87
N GLY A 56 -15.88 -66.46 18.60
CA GLY A 56 -15.83 -66.35 20.06
C GLY A 56 -14.65 -65.50 20.56
N GLY A 57 -14.05 -65.90 21.68
CA GLY A 57 -12.86 -65.24 22.21
C GLY A 57 -11.61 -65.58 21.42
N ILE A 58 -10.92 -64.55 20.92
CA ILE A 58 -9.71 -64.68 20.09
C ILE A 58 -8.47 -64.25 20.87
N ASN A 59 -7.42 -65.08 20.87
CA ASN A 59 -6.09 -64.66 21.32
C ASN A 59 -5.34 -63.98 20.17
N TRP A 60 -5.49 -62.66 20.08
CA TRP A 60 -4.94 -61.85 18.99
C TRP A 60 -3.41 -61.84 18.91
N GLN A 61 -2.70 -62.06 20.02
CA GLN A 61 -1.23 -62.16 20.00
C GLN A 61 -0.77 -63.44 19.30
N GLN A 62 -1.45 -64.56 19.52
CA GLN A 62 -1.18 -65.81 18.80
C GLN A 62 -1.54 -65.70 17.32
N VAL A 63 -2.65 -65.04 17.00
CA VAL A 63 -3.07 -64.76 15.62
C VAL A 63 -2.02 -63.90 14.90
N LYS A 64 -1.52 -62.84 15.54
CA LYS A 64 -0.43 -62.01 15.03
C LYS A 64 0.85 -62.82 14.80
N ALA A 65 1.24 -63.63 15.77
CA ALA A 65 2.43 -64.48 15.69
C ALA A 65 2.33 -65.53 14.57
N ALA A 66 1.12 -65.95 14.22
CA ALA A 66 0.85 -66.85 13.09
C ALA A 66 0.88 -66.15 11.72
N GLY A 67 1.26 -64.86 11.65
CA GLY A 67 1.48 -64.13 10.40
C GLY A 67 0.27 -63.35 9.89
N VAL A 68 -0.86 -63.34 10.62
CA VAL A 68 -2.02 -62.51 10.25
C VAL A 68 -1.69 -61.03 10.40
N ARG A 69 -1.86 -60.28 9.30
CA ARG A 69 -1.45 -58.87 9.21
C ARG A 69 -2.60 -57.88 9.32
N PHE A 70 -3.79 -58.29 8.88
CA PHE A 70 -5.03 -57.50 8.98
C PHE A 70 -6.22 -58.40 9.35
N ALA A 71 -7.27 -57.79 9.90
CA ALA A 71 -8.54 -58.44 10.19
C ALA A 71 -9.71 -57.56 9.72
N MET A 72 -10.62 -58.11 8.92
CA MET A 72 -11.91 -57.49 8.61
C MET A 72 -12.93 -57.94 9.66
N ILE A 73 -13.41 -57.02 10.49
CA ILE A 73 -14.24 -57.35 11.66
C ILE A 73 -15.68 -56.95 11.37
N ARG A 74 -16.61 -57.89 11.56
CA ARG A 74 -18.04 -57.57 11.42
C ARG A 74 -18.45 -56.57 12.50
N VAL A 75 -18.95 -55.42 12.10
CA VAL A 75 -19.51 -54.44 13.05
C VAL A 75 -20.91 -54.83 13.52
N GLY A 76 -21.71 -55.43 12.66
CA GLY A 76 -23.07 -55.83 12.99
C GLY A 76 -23.95 -55.91 11.76
N THR A 77 -25.26 -55.82 11.99
CA THR A 77 -26.28 -55.73 10.94
C THR A 77 -27.40 -54.79 11.39
N THR A 78 -28.12 -54.18 10.45
CA THR A 78 -29.29 -53.35 10.78
C THR A 78 -30.45 -54.12 11.38
N LYS A 79 -30.50 -55.45 11.18
CA LYS A 79 -31.56 -56.30 11.75
C LYS A 79 -31.26 -56.76 13.18
N LYS A 80 -29.98 -56.94 13.53
CA LYS A 80 -29.56 -57.55 14.81
C LYS A 80 -28.74 -56.61 15.69
N GLY A 81 -28.44 -55.41 15.22
CA GLY A 81 -27.60 -54.45 15.91
C GLY A 81 -26.11 -54.80 15.83
N LEU A 82 -25.35 -54.25 16.77
CA LEU A 82 -23.91 -54.45 16.89
C LEU A 82 -23.58 -55.93 17.13
N ASP A 83 -22.52 -56.42 16.47
CA ASP A 83 -22.01 -57.77 16.69
C ASP A 83 -21.46 -57.90 18.12
N GLU A 84 -21.89 -58.95 18.84
CA GLU A 84 -21.55 -59.20 20.25
C GLU A 84 -20.03 -59.29 20.53
N GLN A 85 -19.23 -59.66 19.51
CA GLN A 85 -17.77 -59.71 19.63
C GLN A 85 -17.07 -58.53 18.96
N PHE A 86 -17.79 -57.58 18.34
CA PHE A 86 -17.17 -56.45 17.64
C PHE A 86 -16.14 -55.72 18.52
N VAL A 87 -16.56 -55.33 19.73
CA VAL A 87 -15.74 -54.57 20.68
C VAL A 87 -14.49 -55.35 21.11
N ASN A 88 -14.66 -56.63 21.43
CA ASN A 88 -13.54 -57.49 21.83
C ASN A 88 -12.55 -57.70 20.67
N ASN A 89 -13.08 -57.90 19.46
CA ASN A 89 -12.28 -58.14 18.27
C ASN A 89 -11.49 -56.89 17.86
N ILE A 90 -12.14 -55.72 17.78
CA ILE A 90 -11.46 -54.50 17.32
C ILE A 90 -10.40 -54.04 18.31
N ASN A 91 -10.69 -54.09 19.62
CA ASN A 91 -9.73 -53.73 20.66
C ASN A 91 -8.56 -54.73 20.71
N GLY A 92 -8.86 -56.03 20.67
CA GLY A 92 -7.83 -57.06 20.72
C GLY A 92 -6.91 -57.06 19.50
N ALA A 93 -7.47 -56.93 18.29
CA ALA A 93 -6.70 -56.84 17.06
C ALA A 93 -5.83 -55.57 17.00
N ASN A 94 -6.39 -54.41 17.35
CA ASN A 94 -5.65 -53.15 17.42
C ASN A 94 -4.49 -53.26 18.43
N ALA A 95 -4.73 -53.78 19.64
CA ALA A 95 -3.71 -53.97 20.66
C ALA A 95 -2.60 -54.94 20.24
N ALA A 96 -2.90 -55.90 19.37
CA ALA A 96 -1.91 -56.81 18.78
C ALA A 96 -1.15 -56.24 17.57
N GLY A 97 -1.45 -54.99 17.17
CA GLY A 97 -0.84 -54.36 15.99
C GLY A 97 -1.25 -55.03 14.67
N ILE A 98 -2.47 -55.59 14.62
CA ILE A 98 -3.11 -56.08 13.40
C ILE A 98 -3.95 -54.93 12.83
N ARG A 99 -3.85 -54.67 11.52
CA ARG A 99 -4.68 -53.64 10.87
C ARG A 99 -6.15 -54.06 10.90
N THR A 100 -7.04 -53.17 11.28
CA THR A 100 -8.45 -53.46 11.53
C THR A 100 -9.32 -52.78 10.49
N GLY A 101 -9.97 -53.60 9.65
CA GLY A 101 -11.02 -53.18 8.75
C GLY A 101 -12.37 -53.60 9.30
N ILE A 102 -13.43 -53.09 8.70
CA ILE A 102 -14.79 -53.26 9.18
C ILE A 102 -15.64 -53.80 8.05
N TYR A 103 -16.61 -54.65 8.35
CA TYR A 103 -17.68 -54.92 7.39
C TYR A 103 -19.04 -54.94 8.06
N ILE A 104 -20.06 -54.51 7.34
CA ILE A 104 -21.47 -54.67 7.71
C ILE A 104 -22.11 -55.69 6.79
N TYR A 105 -22.76 -56.71 7.36
CA TYR A 105 -23.63 -57.61 6.60
C TYR A 105 -24.90 -56.83 6.25
N SER A 106 -25.03 -56.47 4.97
CA SER A 106 -26.05 -55.53 4.51
C SER A 106 -27.39 -56.21 4.28
N TYR A 107 -28.47 -55.52 4.64
CA TYR A 107 -29.82 -55.86 4.20
C TYR A 107 -30.43 -54.78 3.30
N ALA A 108 -29.64 -53.77 2.92
CA ALA A 108 -30.11 -52.68 2.08
C ALA A 108 -30.57 -53.19 0.71
N THR A 109 -31.77 -52.76 0.33
CA THR A 109 -32.34 -52.95 -1.01
C THR A 109 -32.56 -51.64 -1.75
N THR A 110 -32.26 -50.50 -1.10
CA THR A 110 -32.29 -49.17 -1.70
C THR A 110 -31.09 -48.32 -1.25
N PRO A 111 -30.72 -47.27 -2.01
CA PRO A 111 -29.71 -46.29 -1.60
C PRO A 111 -29.96 -45.68 -0.22
N GLU A 112 -31.20 -45.38 0.12
CA GLU A 112 -31.56 -44.77 1.41
C GLU A 112 -31.26 -45.73 2.58
N GLN A 113 -31.52 -47.03 2.38
CA GLN A 113 -31.17 -48.05 3.37
C GLN A 113 -29.65 -48.23 3.46
N ALA A 114 -28.94 -48.17 2.33
CA ALA A 114 -27.47 -48.21 2.30
C ALA A 114 -26.86 -47.00 3.04
N ALA A 115 -27.48 -45.82 2.89
CA ALA A 115 -27.10 -44.62 3.62
C ALA A 115 -27.36 -44.76 5.13
N ALA A 116 -28.50 -45.32 5.53
CA ALA A 116 -28.79 -45.61 6.94
C ALA A 116 -27.76 -46.59 7.53
N GLU A 117 -27.40 -47.63 6.77
CA GLU A 117 -26.35 -48.58 7.14
C GLU A 117 -24.99 -47.90 7.30
N ALA A 118 -24.54 -47.10 6.31
CA ALA A 118 -23.27 -46.38 6.38
C ALA A 118 -23.20 -45.46 7.61
N ASN A 119 -24.25 -44.67 7.84
CA ASN A 119 -24.31 -43.78 9.01
C ASN A 119 -24.31 -44.56 10.33
N GLN A 120 -24.98 -45.71 10.40
CA GLN A 120 -24.97 -46.56 11.58
C GLN A 120 -23.57 -47.17 11.84
N VAL A 121 -22.88 -47.60 10.79
CA VAL A 121 -21.48 -48.08 10.88
C VAL A 121 -20.60 -46.96 11.42
N LEU A 122 -20.68 -45.75 10.86
CA LEU A 122 -19.90 -44.59 11.32
C LEU A 122 -20.12 -44.30 12.81
N GLN A 123 -21.35 -44.39 13.30
CA GLN A 123 -21.66 -44.24 14.73
C GLN A 123 -21.01 -45.34 15.59
N TRP A 124 -21.08 -46.60 15.15
CA TRP A 124 -20.53 -47.73 15.90
C TRP A 124 -19.01 -47.76 15.94
N VAL A 125 -18.35 -47.32 14.86
CA VAL A 125 -16.89 -47.34 14.78
C VAL A 125 -16.23 -46.07 15.33
N ALA A 126 -16.98 -44.98 15.53
CA ALA A 126 -16.45 -43.70 16.00
C ALA A 126 -15.53 -43.76 17.24
N PRO A 127 -15.78 -44.62 18.25
CA PRO A 127 -14.92 -44.73 19.43
C PRO A 127 -13.58 -45.44 19.19
N TYR A 128 -13.36 -46.03 18.02
CA TYR A 128 -12.26 -46.95 17.76
C TYR A 128 -11.36 -46.46 16.63
N SER A 129 -10.09 -46.86 16.67
CA SER A 129 -9.20 -46.72 15.52
C SER A 129 -9.52 -47.80 14.49
N VAL A 130 -10.01 -47.38 13.33
CA VAL A 130 -10.20 -48.24 12.15
C VAL A 130 -9.06 -47.94 11.20
N SER A 131 -8.13 -48.88 11.08
CA SER A 131 -6.84 -48.68 10.41
C SER A 131 -6.77 -49.31 9.01
N PHE A 132 -7.92 -49.75 8.49
CA PHE A 132 -8.09 -50.47 7.24
C PHE A 132 -9.51 -50.21 6.67
N PRO A 133 -9.83 -50.58 5.42
CA PRO A 133 -11.10 -50.17 4.81
C PRO A 133 -12.37 -50.70 5.50
N ILE A 134 -13.48 -50.00 5.24
CA ILE A 134 -14.83 -50.36 5.67
C ILE A 134 -15.61 -50.90 4.47
N ALA A 135 -16.10 -52.13 4.58
CA ALA A 135 -16.78 -52.86 3.54
C ALA A 135 -18.30 -52.90 3.75
N ILE A 136 -19.04 -52.82 2.65
CA ILE A 136 -20.43 -53.31 2.59
C ILE A 136 -20.42 -54.73 2.03
N ASP A 137 -21.06 -55.66 2.74
CA ASP A 137 -21.23 -57.04 2.31
C ASP A 137 -22.60 -57.22 1.64
N ILE A 138 -22.57 -57.47 0.33
CA ILE A 138 -23.75 -57.61 -0.54
C ILE A 138 -23.85 -59.06 -1.00
N GLU A 139 -24.62 -59.85 -0.26
CA GLU A 139 -24.87 -61.25 -0.59
C GLU A 139 -26.24 -61.79 -0.13
N ASP A 140 -27.05 -60.97 0.55
CA ASP A 140 -28.27 -61.44 1.19
C ASP A 140 -29.36 -61.80 0.17
N SER A 141 -30.21 -62.75 0.58
CA SER A 141 -31.41 -63.12 -0.17
C SER A 141 -32.31 -61.94 -0.58
N CYS A 142 -32.43 -60.89 0.25
CA CYS A 142 -33.27 -59.72 -0.07
C CYS A 142 -32.77 -58.93 -1.28
N GLN A 143 -31.48 -59.04 -1.61
CA GLN A 143 -30.84 -58.35 -2.72
C GLN A 143 -30.96 -59.15 -4.03
N LYS A 144 -31.34 -60.44 -3.99
CA LYS A 144 -31.45 -61.31 -5.18
C LYS A 144 -32.53 -60.88 -6.18
N GLY A 145 -33.47 -60.02 -5.80
CA GLY A 145 -34.46 -59.44 -6.72
C GLY A 145 -33.98 -58.19 -7.47
N LEU A 146 -32.84 -57.61 -7.06
CA LEU A 146 -32.37 -56.32 -7.56
C LEU A 146 -31.55 -56.47 -8.85
N ASN A 147 -31.69 -55.52 -9.76
CA ASN A 147 -30.86 -55.47 -10.97
C ASN A 147 -29.47 -54.88 -10.68
N ALA A 148 -28.58 -54.93 -11.69
CA ALA A 148 -27.21 -54.48 -11.54
C ALA A 148 -27.08 -52.99 -11.18
N GLN A 149 -27.91 -52.12 -11.75
CA GLN A 149 -27.88 -50.69 -11.45
C GLN A 149 -28.37 -50.37 -10.04
N GLN A 150 -29.33 -51.14 -9.52
CA GLN A 150 -29.80 -50.98 -8.14
C GLN A 150 -28.72 -51.40 -7.13
N LEU A 151 -28.05 -52.53 -7.39
CA LEU A 151 -26.92 -52.98 -6.57
C LEU A 151 -25.75 -52.01 -6.64
N GLN A 152 -25.49 -51.44 -7.82
CA GLN A 152 -24.53 -50.36 -8.00
C GLN A 152 -24.84 -49.16 -7.12
N ALA A 153 -26.07 -48.65 -7.20
CA ALA A 153 -26.48 -47.47 -6.45
C ALA A 153 -26.39 -47.69 -4.92
N ILE A 154 -26.68 -48.90 -4.44
CA ILE A 154 -26.49 -49.28 -3.03
C ILE A 154 -25.00 -49.21 -2.65
N ALA A 155 -24.14 -49.85 -3.44
CA ALA A 155 -22.70 -49.86 -3.20
C ALA A 155 -22.11 -48.45 -3.23
N ASP A 156 -22.42 -47.66 -4.27
CA ASP A 156 -21.93 -46.27 -4.41
C ASP A 156 -22.39 -45.38 -3.27
N THR A 157 -23.65 -45.52 -2.83
CA THR A 157 -24.16 -44.71 -1.73
C THR A 157 -23.44 -45.02 -0.43
N PHE A 158 -23.26 -46.31 -0.11
CA PHE A 158 -22.53 -46.70 1.08
C PHE A 158 -21.06 -46.24 1.01
N CYS A 159 -20.37 -46.59 -0.07
CA CYS A 159 -18.96 -46.26 -0.26
C CYS A 159 -18.73 -44.74 -0.27
N GLY A 160 -19.60 -43.96 -0.91
CA GLY A 160 -19.54 -42.51 -0.94
C GLY A 160 -19.63 -41.88 0.45
N ILE A 161 -20.55 -42.35 1.29
CA ILE A 161 -20.70 -41.85 2.67
C ILE A 161 -19.48 -42.22 3.54
N ILE A 162 -19.00 -43.46 3.43
CA ILE A 162 -17.80 -43.91 4.15
C ILE A 162 -16.56 -43.11 3.73
N ASN A 163 -16.38 -42.90 2.42
CA ASN A 163 -15.29 -42.11 1.87
C ASN A 163 -15.38 -40.63 2.29
N GLY A 164 -16.58 -40.04 2.28
CA GLY A 164 -16.83 -38.68 2.75
C GLY A 164 -16.61 -38.50 4.25
N ALA A 165 -16.67 -39.58 5.04
CA ALA A 165 -16.26 -39.59 6.44
C ALA A 165 -14.74 -39.79 6.64
N GLY A 166 -13.96 -39.88 5.57
CA GLY A 166 -12.50 -39.96 5.57
C GLY A 166 -11.92 -41.36 5.64
N TYR A 167 -12.76 -42.40 5.69
CA TYR A 167 -12.31 -43.79 5.60
C TYR A 167 -12.12 -44.21 4.15
N GLU A 168 -11.40 -45.29 3.90
CA GLU A 168 -11.48 -45.97 2.60
C GLU A 168 -12.56 -47.04 2.64
N SER A 169 -13.31 -47.18 1.54
CA SER A 169 -14.38 -48.16 1.41
C SER A 169 -14.06 -49.27 0.42
N MET A 170 -14.75 -50.39 0.56
CA MET A 170 -14.76 -51.48 -0.42
C MET A 170 -16.14 -52.17 -0.43
N VAL A 171 -16.34 -53.05 -1.40
CA VAL A 171 -17.53 -53.90 -1.48
C VAL A 171 -17.08 -55.34 -1.35
N TYR A 172 -17.78 -56.13 -0.54
CA TYR A 172 -17.65 -57.57 -0.50
C TYR A 172 -18.81 -58.23 -1.23
N ALA A 173 -18.49 -59.20 -2.09
CA ALA A 173 -19.46 -60.12 -2.68
C ALA A 173 -18.74 -61.35 -3.26
N SER A 174 -19.49 -62.43 -3.52
CA SER A 174 -18.90 -63.59 -4.18
C SER A 174 -18.54 -63.32 -5.65
N ARG A 175 -17.60 -64.10 -6.19
CA ARG A 175 -17.19 -64.02 -7.61
C ARG A 175 -18.37 -64.13 -8.57
N ASN A 176 -19.38 -64.96 -8.25
CA ASN A 176 -20.59 -65.09 -9.07
C ASN A 176 -21.48 -63.83 -8.99
N TRP A 177 -21.58 -63.19 -7.82
CA TRP A 177 -22.30 -61.92 -7.70
C TRP A 177 -21.65 -60.84 -8.56
N TYR A 178 -20.32 -60.68 -8.50
CA TYR A 178 -19.63 -59.71 -9.36
C TYR A 178 -19.78 -60.01 -10.85
N ARG A 179 -19.69 -61.28 -11.26
CA ARG A 179 -19.84 -61.67 -12.67
C ARG A 179 -21.26 -61.46 -13.20
N ASP A 180 -22.25 -61.91 -12.44
CA ASP A 180 -23.61 -62.09 -12.96
C ASP A 180 -24.58 -60.98 -12.54
N ARG A 181 -24.28 -60.26 -11.45
CA ARG A 181 -25.24 -59.35 -10.79
C ARG A 181 -24.70 -57.94 -10.62
N MET A 182 -23.41 -57.79 -10.37
CA MET A 182 -22.76 -56.52 -10.04
C MET A 182 -21.56 -56.21 -10.96
N PRO A 183 -21.65 -56.42 -12.30
CA PRO A 183 -20.51 -56.25 -13.19
C PRO A 183 -20.06 -54.80 -13.34
N VAL A 184 -20.91 -53.84 -12.97
CA VAL A 184 -20.67 -52.39 -13.11
C VAL A 184 -20.10 -51.73 -11.85
N VAL A 185 -19.89 -52.48 -10.76
CA VAL A 185 -19.34 -51.96 -9.49
C VAL A 185 -17.90 -51.49 -9.67
N SER A 186 -17.72 -50.17 -9.56
CA SER A 186 -16.45 -49.47 -9.68
C SER A 186 -15.67 -49.40 -8.37
N ALA A 187 -16.34 -49.53 -7.22
CA ALA A 187 -15.69 -49.55 -5.91
C ALA A 187 -14.66 -50.70 -5.77
N PRO A 188 -13.62 -50.54 -4.93
CA PRO A 188 -12.65 -51.60 -4.65
C PRO A 188 -13.35 -52.90 -4.23
N LYS A 189 -12.94 -54.03 -4.83
CA LYS A 189 -13.62 -55.33 -4.68
C LYS A 189 -12.88 -56.24 -3.72
N TRP A 190 -13.60 -56.73 -2.72
CA TRP A 190 -13.26 -57.87 -1.89
C TRP A 190 -14.08 -59.07 -2.36
N ILE A 191 -13.43 -60.02 -3.04
CA ILE A 191 -14.13 -61.09 -3.75
C ILE A 191 -14.05 -62.38 -2.97
N ALA A 192 -15.18 -63.05 -2.75
CA ALA A 192 -15.19 -64.42 -2.22
C ALA A 192 -15.19 -65.46 -3.35
N GLN A 193 -14.18 -66.34 -3.33
CA GLN A 193 -14.14 -67.58 -4.11
C GLN A 193 -13.29 -68.61 -3.36
N TYR A 194 -13.94 -69.63 -2.79
CA TYR A 194 -13.24 -70.69 -2.07
C TYR A 194 -12.53 -71.64 -3.03
N SER A 195 -11.23 -71.42 -3.22
CA SER A 195 -10.40 -72.05 -4.25
C SER A 195 -8.92 -71.81 -3.94
N ASP A 196 -8.02 -72.59 -4.53
CA ASP A 196 -6.58 -72.33 -4.47
C ASP A 196 -6.15 -71.19 -5.43
N LYS A 197 -7.07 -70.77 -6.31
CA LYS A 197 -6.86 -69.66 -7.24
C LYS A 197 -8.15 -68.88 -7.49
N LEU A 198 -8.07 -67.56 -7.47
CA LEU A 198 -9.15 -66.66 -7.88
C LEU A 198 -9.28 -66.64 -9.41
N GLU A 199 -10.50 -66.88 -9.90
CA GLU A 199 -10.84 -66.89 -11.33
C GLU A 199 -11.75 -65.70 -11.69
N TYR A 200 -11.37 -64.50 -11.24
CA TYR A 200 -12.04 -63.25 -11.59
C TYR A 200 -11.17 -62.45 -12.56
N ALA A 201 -11.76 -62.03 -13.68
CA ALA A 201 -11.04 -61.37 -14.76
C ALA A 201 -10.92 -59.84 -14.59
N GLY A 202 -11.71 -59.25 -13.70
CA GLY A 202 -11.68 -57.81 -13.42
C GLY A 202 -10.75 -57.43 -12.28
N ASP A 203 -10.68 -56.14 -11.99
CA ASP A 203 -9.86 -55.58 -10.91
C ASP A 203 -10.42 -55.92 -9.52
N TYR A 204 -9.54 -56.29 -8.59
CA TYR A 204 -9.86 -56.57 -7.20
C TYR A 204 -8.72 -56.15 -6.27
N VAL A 205 -9.07 -55.87 -5.01
CA VAL A 205 -8.10 -55.45 -3.99
C VAL A 205 -7.90 -56.49 -2.90
N MET A 206 -8.87 -57.39 -2.71
CA MET A 206 -8.83 -58.45 -1.71
C MET A 206 -9.57 -59.69 -2.18
N TRP A 207 -9.09 -60.87 -1.79
CA TRP A 207 -9.70 -62.15 -2.11
C TRP A 207 -9.90 -62.98 -0.84
N GLN A 208 -11.13 -63.44 -0.59
CA GLN A 208 -11.42 -64.47 0.41
C GLN A 208 -11.31 -65.86 -0.23
N SER A 209 -10.27 -66.62 0.15
CA SER A 209 -9.89 -67.90 -0.48
C SER A 209 -10.44 -69.13 0.24
N SER A 210 -10.84 -69.00 1.51
CA SER A 210 -11.27 -70.14 2.33
C SER A 210 -12.15 -69.69 3.48
N SER A 211 -13.10 -70.53 3.88
CA SER A 211 -13.85 -70.43 5.14
C SER A 211 -13.44 -71.49 6.17
N SER A 212 -12.24 -72.05 6.00
CA SER A 212 -11.75 -73.21 6.74
C SER A 212 -10.35 -73.04 7.33
N GLY A 213 -9.85 -71.80 7.37
CA GLY A 213 -8.57 -71.50 7.98
C GLY A 213 -8.54 -71.92 9.46
N SER A 214 -7.35 -72.33 9.92
CA SER A 214 -7.07 -72.66 11.31
C SER A 214 -5.84 -71.89 11.76
N TYR A 215 -6.02 -71.02 12.75
CA TYR A 215 -4.94 -70.21 13.32
C TYR A 215 -4.86 -70.42 14.83
N PRO A 216 -3.64 -70.52 15.40
CA PRO A 216 -3.44 -70.45 16.84
C PRO A 216 -4.15 -69.24 17.45
N GLY A 217 -4.91 -69.47 18.52
CA GLY A 217 -5.69 -68.43 19.20
C GLY A 217 -7.15 -68.32 18.78
N ILE A 218 -7.62 -69.11 17.80
CA ILE A 218 -9.03 -69.21 17.40
C ILE A 218 -9.49 -70.66 17.58
N ALA A 219 -10.55 -70.89 18.35
CA ALA A 219 -11.02 -72.23 18.73
C ALA A 219 -11.79 -72.98 17.60
N GLY A 220 -11.74 -72.49 16.36
CA GLY A 220 -12.52 -73.01 15.24
C GLY A 220 -12.05 -72.48 13.90
N ARG A 221 -12.91 -72.63 12.88
CA ARG A 221 -12.62 -72.17 11.52
C ARG A 221 -12.75 -70.66 11.42
N VAL A 222 -11.91 -70.08 10.56
CA VAL A 222 -11.96 -68.66 10.22
C VAL A 222 -11.76 -68.46 8.72
N ASP A 223 -12.33 -67.38 8.21
CA ASP A 223 -12.21 -67.03 6.81
C ASP A 223 -10.82 -66.41 6.54
N VAL A 224 -10.20 -66.80 5.41
CA VAL A 224 -8.84 -66.41 5.03
C VAL A 224 -8.89 -65.45 3.86
N ASN A 225 -8.20 -64.32 4.00
CA ASN A 225 -8.18 -63.23 3.04
C ASN A 225 -6.76 -62.90 2.56
N HIS A 226 -6.63 -62.63 1.28
CA HIS A 226 -5.38 -62.22 0.62
C HIS A 226 -5.54 -60.81 0.07
N LEU A 227 -4.63 -59.91 0.44
CA LEU A 227 -4.66 -58.51 0.06
C LEU A 227 -3.72 -58.26 -1.13
N TYR A 228 -4.19 -57.49 -2.12
CA TYR A 228 -3.43 -57.14 -3.33
C TYR A 228 -3.26 -55.63 -3.52
N SER A 229 -3.91 -54.81 -2.68
CA SER A 229 -3.71 -53.36 -2.63
C SER A 229 -2.98 -52.98 -1.34
N ASP A 230 -1.89 -52.22 -1.43
CA ASP A 230 -1.12 -51.82 -0.25
C ASP A 230 -1.81 -50.70 0.55
N TYR A 231 -2.78 -51.10 1.38
CA TYR A 231 -3.42 -50.22 2.35
C TYR A 231 -2.52 -49.91 3.56
N PHE A 232 -1.43 -50.65 3.79
CA PHE A 232 -0.53 -50.39 4.93
C PHE A 232 0.24 -49.09 4.75
N SER A 233 0.69 -48.81 3.52
CA SER A 233 1.35 -47.56 3.17
C SER A 233 0.36 -46.45 2.81
N ARG A 234 -0.84 -46.80 2.33
CA ARG A 234 -1.86 -45.82 1.91
C ARG A 234 -2.60 -45.16 3.08
N ILE A 235 -3.03 -45.97 4.06
CA ILE A 235 -3.82 -45.51 5.22
C ILE A 235 -2.88 -45.39 6.42
N ILE A 236 -2.34 -44.19 6.64
CA ILE A 236 -1.37 -43.92 7.72
C ILE A 236 -2.08 -43.38 8.97
N PRO A 237 -1.51 -43.55 10.19
CA PRO A 237 -2.16 -43.11 11.42
C PRO A 237 -2.41 -41.61 11.48
N VAL A 238 -1.40 -40.82 11.14
CA VAL A 238 -1.44 -39.36 11.16
C VAL A 238 -0.38 -38.81 10.21
N GLY A 239 -0.65 -37.67 9.58
CA GLY A 239 0.31 -36.94 8.75
C GLY A 239 -0.08 -36.88 7.27
N PHE A 240 0.78 -36.23 6.49
CA PHE A 240 0.62 -36.12 5.04
C PHE A 240 1.06 -37.43 4.35
N ASN A 241 0.29 -37.86 3.36
CA ASN A 241 0.62 -39.00 2.51
C ASN A 241 0.34 -38.69 1.04
N ASN A 242 1.29 -39.01 0.16
CA ASN A 242 1.08 -38.91 -1.28
C ASN A 242 0.65 -40.27 -1.85
N VAL A 243 -0.55 -40.30 -2.43
CA VAL A 243 -1.14 -41.51 -3.01
C VAL A 243 -1.58 -41.18 -4.43
N GLY A 244 -0.97 -41.83 -5.42
CA GLY A 244 -1.33 -41.62 -6.83
C GLY A 244 -1.10 -40.19 -7.34
N GLY A 245 -0.08 -39.49 -6.80
CA GLY A 245 0.23 -38.11 -7.15
C GLY A 245 -0.60 -37.06 -6.40
N GLN A 246 -1.56 -37.48 -5.56
CA GLN A 246 -2.37 -36.60 -4.73
C GLN A 246 -1.92 -36.67 -3.27
N THR A 247 -1.82 -35.53 -2.61
CA THR A 247 -1.48 -35.46 -1.19
C THR A 247 -2.74 -35.37 -0.35
N PHE A 248 -2.83 -36.20 0.69
CA PHE A 248 -3.92 -36.20 1.68
C PHE A 248 -3.32 -36.03 3.07
N TYR A 249 -4.07 -35.45 4.00
CA TYR A 249 -3.69 -35.46 5.42
C TYR A 249 -4.57 -36.45 6.19
N TYR A 250 -3.94 -37.33 6.96
CA TYR A 250 -4.60 -38.31 7.80
C TYR A 250 -4.53 -37.91 9.28
N ASN A 251 -5.59 -38.23 10.02
CA ASN A 251 -5.60 -38.22 11.48
C ASN A 251 -6.45 -39.39 11.98
N ASN A 252 -5.90 -40.19 12.89
CA ASN A 252 -6.48 -41.48 13.32
C ASN A 252 -6.93 -42.35 12.12
N TYR A 253 -6.05 -42.52 11.13
CA TYR A 253 -6.30 -43.30 9.91
C TYR A 253 -7.43 -42.79 9.00
N ARG A 254 -7.90 -41.55 9.22
CA ARG A 254 -8.95 -40.93 8.41
C ARG A 254 -8.42 -39.72 7.67
N LYS A 255 -8.75 -39.60 6.38
CA LYS A 255 -8.54 -38.36 5.64
C LYS A 255 -9.30 -37.21 6.32
N GLN A 256 -8.65 -36.06 6.39
CA GLN A 256 -9.24 -34.82 6.89
C GLN A 256 -9.70 -33.96 5.71
N PHE A 257 -10.67 -33.07 5.96
CA PHE A 257 -11.34 -32.26 4.94
C PHE A 257 -11.39 -30.78 5.35
N GLY A 258 -11.47 -29.88 4.38
CA GLY A 258 -11.50 -28.43 4.61
C GLY A 258 -10.19 -27.90 5.20
N TRP A 259 -10.31 -26.90 6.07
CA TRP A 259 -9.19 -26.25 6.74
C TRP A 259 -8.55 -27.15 7.81
N LEU A 260 -7.23 -27.34 7.70
CA LEU A 260 -6.40 -28.06 8.65
C LEU A 260 -5.52 -27.05 9.40
N ASN A 261 -5.58 -27.07 10.73
CA ASN A 261 -4.74 -26.26 11.60
C ASN A 261 -3.78 -27.18 12.35
N LEU A 262 -2.52 -27.21 11.90
CA LEU A 262 -1.49 -28.13 12.38
C LEU A 262 -0.36 -27.32 13.01
N GLU A 263 -0.29 -27.26 14.34
CA GLU A 263 0.79 -26.54 15.06
C GLU A 263 0.94 -25.06 14.62
N GLY A 264 -0.18 -24.39 14.32
CA GLY A 264 -0.19 -22.99 13.84
C GLY A 264 -0.01 -22.84 12.32
N GLN A 265 0.29 -23.92 11.61
CA GLN A 265 0.33 -23.95 10.16
C GLN A 265 -1.05 -24.30 9.59
N ARG A 266 -1.43 -23.63 8.52
CA ARG A 266 -2.74 -23.79 7.89
C ARG A 266 -2.61 -24.40 6.51
N TYR A 267 -3.42 -25.42 6.26
CA TYR A 267 -3.57 -26.07 4.96
C TYR A 267 -5.06 -26.16 4.64
N HIS A 268 -5.41 -26.30 3.37
CA HIS A 268 -6.78 -26.57 2.97
C HIS A 268 -6.84 -27.82 2.10
N THR A 269 -7.88 -28.62 2.28
CA THR A 269 -8.17 -29.79 1.46
C THR A 269 -9.52 -29.62 0.78
N ASP A 270 -9.63 -30.11 -0.45
CA ASP A 270 -10.88 -30.11 -1.19
C ASP A 270 -11.89 -31.13 -0.61
N PRO A 271 -13.15 -31.17 -1.11
CA PRO A 271 -14.14 -32.14 -0.64
C PRO A 271 -13.78 -33.62 -0.86
N SER A 272 -12.76 -33.92 -1.68
CA SER A 272 -12.21 -35.27 -1.85
C SER A 272 -11.04 -35.58 -0.91
N GLY A 273 -10.63 -34.60 -0.11
CA GLY A 273 -9.55 -34.67 0.89
C GLY A 273 -8.17 -34.36 0.32
N VAL A 274 -8.07 -33.91 -0.93
CA VAL A 274 -6.80 -33.58 -1.57
C VAL A 274 -6.33 -32.22 -1.08
N VAL A 275 -5.09 -32.13 -0.59
CA VAL A 275 -4.45 -30.88 -0.18
C VAL A 275 -4.35 -29.95 -1.38
N GLN A 276 -4.88 -28.74 -1.24
CA GLN A 276 -4.87 -27.72 -2.28
C GLN A 276 -3.59 -26.88 -2.23
N THR A 277 -3.19 -26.37 -3.40
CA THR A 277 -2.03 -25.51 -3.59
C THR A 277 -2.37 -24.39 -4.58
N GLY A 278 -1.64 -23.28 -4.52
CA GLY A 278 -1.84 -22.09 -5.35
C GLY A 278 -2.90 -21.14 -4.78
N TRP A 279 -3.46 -20.31 -5.65
CA TRP A 279 -4.53 -19.39 -5.29
C TRP A 279 -5.81 -20.15 -4.91
N PHE A 280 -6.34 -19.82 -3.74
CA PHE A 280 -7.56 -20.41 -3.19
C PHE A 280 -8.50 -19.30 -2.69
N GLN A 281 -9.80 -19.49 -2.85
CA GLN A 281 -10.80 -18.54 -2.37
C GLN A 281 -11.98 -19.29 -1.76
N ASP A 282 -12.41 -18.83 -0.59
CA ASP A 282 -13.65 -19.23 0.06
C ASP A 282 -14.41 -17.99 0.56
N GLU A 283 -15.45 -18.21 1.38
CA GLU A 283 -16.27 -17.15 1.97
C GLU A 283 -15.49 -16.23 2.94
N SER A 284 -14.36 -16.70 3.46
CA SER A 284 -13.52 -15.93 4.39
C SER A 284 -12.49 -15.05 3.70
N GLY A 285 -12.14 -15.34 2.44
CA GLY A 285 -11.29 -14.48 1.62
C GLY A 285 -10.47 -15.22 0.58
N VAL A 286 -9.42 -14.57 0.10
CA VAL A 286 -8.48 -15.11 -0.89
C VAL A 286 -7.17 -15.46 -0.19
N PHE A 287 -6.61 -16.62 -0.48
CA PHE A 287 -5.41 -17.19 0.13
C PHE A 287 -4.42 -17.60 -0.97
N PHE A 288 -3.17 -17.76 -0.58
CA PHE A 288 -2.20 -18.48 -1.39
C PHE A 288 -1.64 -19.66 -0.59
N LEU A 289 -1.92 -20.87 -1.06
CA LEU A 289 -1.47 -22.13 -0.47
C LEU A 289 -0.16 -22.54 -1.14
N ASN A 290 0.98 -22.20 -0.56
CA ASN A 290 2.29 -22.30 -1.19
C ASN A 290 2.60 -23.71 -1.73
N PRO A 291 2.66 -23.92 -3.06
CA PRO A 291 2.96 -25.24 -3.65
C PRO A 291 4.33 -25.79 -3.23
N GLU A 292 5.35 -24.92 -3.10
CA GLU A 292 6.70 -25.32 -2.71
C GLU A 292 6.80 -25.75 -1.24
N ALA A 293 5.87 -25.26 -0.40
CA ALA A 293 5.72 -25.65 1.00
C ALA A 293 4.57 -26.66 1.21
N GLY A 294 4.19 -27.40 0.16
CA GLY A 294 3.20 -28.47 0.25
C GLY A 294 1.76 -28.02 0.55
N GLY A 295 1.41 -26.78 0.20
CA GLY A 295 0.07 -26.20 0.39
C GLY A 295 -0.07 -25.37 1.66
N LEU A 296 1.03 -24.99 2.31
CA LEU A 296 1.01 -24.10 3.47
C LEU A 296 0.46 -22.73 3.10
N ALA A 297 -0.58 -22.26 3.79
CA ALA A 297 -1.14 -20.93 3.60
C ALA A 297 -0.11 -19.86 3.95
N GLN A 298 0.13 -18.92 3.02
CA GLN A 298 1.04 -17.80 3.23
C GLN A 298 0.52 -16.82 4.27
N THR A 299 1.44 -16.23 5.01
CA THR A 299 1.21 -15.11 5.94
C THR A 299 2.31 -14.08 5.77
N GLY A 300 2.00 -12.81 6.00
CA GLY A 300 2.94 -11.71 5.78
C GLY A 300 3.13 -11.38 4.30
N PHE A 301 4.26 -10.76 3.97
CA PHE A 301 4.60 -10.38 2.60
C PHE A 301 5.10 -11.58 1.79
N ALA A 302 4.66 -11.68 0.55
CA ALA A 302 5.12 -12.72 -0.39
C ALA A 302 5.12 -12.21 -1.84
N ASP A 303 6.17 -12.55 -2.57
CA ASP A 303 6.26 -12.35 -4.02
C ASP A 303 5.70 -13.58 -4.75
N ILE A 304 4.64 -13.37 -5.53
CA ILE A 304 3.93 -14.44 -6.23
C ILE A 304 3.70 -13.97 -7.67
N GLU A 305 4.24 -14.70 -8.64
CA GLU A 305 4.02 -14.45 -10.07
C GLU A 305 4.33 -13.00 -10.51
N GLY A 306 5.31 -12.36 -9.87
CA GLY A 306 5.72 -10.98 -10.14
C GLY A 306 4.91 -9.90 -9.40
N GLY A 307 3.90 -10.27 -8.61
CA GLY A 307 3.19 -9.38 -7.70
C GLY A 307 3.70 -9.51 -6.26
N HIS A 308 3.78 -8.38 -5.55
CA HIS A 308 4.09 -8.34 -4.11
C HIS A 308 2.78 -8.27 -3.31
N TYR A 309 2.48 -9.26 -2.49
CA TYR A 309 1.20 -9.37 -1.77
C TYR A 309 1.41 -9.36 -0.26
N TYR A 310 0.38 -8.96 0.48
CA TYR A 310 0.33 -9.13 1.93
C TYR A 310 -0.84 -10.02 2.34
N PHE A 311 -0.55 -11.05 3.13
CA PHE A 311 -1.51 -11.95 3.76
C PHE A 311 -1.52 -11.69 5.28
N ASP A 312 -2.70 -11.60 5.89
CA ASP A 312 -2.78 -11.39 7.34
C ASP A 312 -2.39 -12.65 8.15
N GLU A 313 -2.52 -12.59 9.48
CA GLU A 313 -2.21 -13.71 10.38
C GLU A 313 -3.08 -14.96 10.13
N ASN A 314 -4.25 -14.78 9.50
CA ASN A 314 -5.12 -15.87 9.09
C ASN A 314 -4.84 -16.29 7.63
N GLY A 315 -3.83 -15.72 6.98
CA GLY A 315 -3.46 -15.99 5.61
C GLY A 315 -4.39 -15.38 4.57
N VAL A 316 -5.27 -14.45 4.96
CA VAL A 316 -6.17 -13.78 4.02
C VAL A 316 -5.43 -12.64 3.33
N LYS A 317 -5.43 -12.64 2.00
CA LYS A 317 -4.89 -11.57 1.15
C LYS A 317 -5.61 -10.26 1.46
N ARG A 318 -4.85 -9.23 1.82
CA ARG A 318 -5.39 -7.89 2.10
C ARG A 318 -5.31 -7.00 0.86
N THR A 319 -6.23 -6.04 0.81
CA THR A 319 -6.31 -5.00 -0.23
C THR A 319 -6.44 -3.62 0.44
N GLY A 320 -6.11 -2.54 -0.28
CA GLY A 320 -6.19 -1.16 0.22
C GLY A 320 -5.00 -0.76 1.10
N LEU A 321 -5.22 0.25 1.96
CA LEU A 321 -4.21 0.75 2.90
C LEU A 321 -3.99 -0.25 4.04
N LEU A 322 -2.72 -0.56 4.30
CA LEU A 322 -2.29 -1.53 5.31
C LEU A 322 -1.38 -0.80 6.32
N ASN A 323 -1.83 -0.64 7.56
CA ASN A 323 -1.00 -0.12 8.64
C ASN A 323 -0.43 -1.28 9.46
N LEU A 324 0.85 -1.57 9.24
CA LEU A 324 1.56 -2.68 9.84
C LEU A 324 2.61 -2.12 10.80
N GLY A 325 2.25 -2.02 12.09
CA GLY A 325 3.16 -1.54 13.13
C GLY A 325 3.61 -0.08 12.94
N GLY A 326 2.73 0.78 12.40
CA GLY A 326 3.04 2.19 12.12
C GLY A 326 3.65 2.45 10.74
N THR A 327 3.98 1.39 10.00
CA THR A 327 4.41 1.50 8.60
C THR A 327 3.20 1.27 7.70
N VAL A 328 2.95 2.20 6.79
CA VAL A 328 1.78 2.15 5.91
C VAL A 328 2.19 1.69 4.51
N TYR A 329 1.46 0.72 3.97
CA TYR A 329 1.59 0.20 2.62
C TYR A 329 0.24 0.39 1.90
N TYR A 330 0.24 0.29 0.57
CA TYR A 330 -0.98 0.24 -0.21
C TYR A 330 -0.96 -0.94 -1.18
N THR A 331 -2.07 -1.66 -1.23
CA THR A 331 -2.33 -2.72 -2.18
C THR A 331 -3.50 -2.34 -3.06
N ASP A 332 -3.39 -2.59 -4.36
CA ASP A 332 -4.46 -2.34 -5.32
C ASP A 332 -5.68 -3.26 -5.09
N PRO A 333 -6.79 -3.12 -5.84
CA PRO A 333 -7.94 -4.00 -5.70
C PRO A 333 -7.65 -5.49 -5.96
N ASN A 334 -6.55 -5.82 -6.67
CA ASN A 334 -6.10 -7.19 -6.88
C ASN A 334 -5.18 -7.69 -5.75
N GLY A 335 -4.81 -6.82 -4.81
CA GLY A 335 -3.94 -7.10 -3.66
C GLY A 335 -2.46 -6.89 -3.91
N VAL A 336 -2.07 -6.33 -5.06
CA VAL A 336 -0.65 -6.09 -5.40
C VAL A 336 -0.19 -4.79 -4.75
N CYS A 337 0.88 -4.85 -3.98
CA CYS A 337 1.49 -3.68 -3.34
C CYS A 337 1.97 -2.68 -4.40
N GLN A 338 1.70 -1.40 -4.17
CA GLN A 338 2.04 -0.32 -5.09
C GLN A 338 3.20 0.51 -4.56
N ARG A 339 3.94 1.07 -5.51
CA ARG A 339 5.03 2.04 -5.30
C ARG A 339 4.84 3.23 -6.23
N GLY A 340 5.55 4.32 -5.95
CA GLY A 340 5.42 5.58 -6.66
C GLY A 340 4.19 6.37 -6.21
N PHE A 341 3.75 7.29 -7.08
CA PHE A 341 2.57 8.10 -6.82
C PHE A 341 1.29 7.30 -7.03
N VAL A 342 0.40 7.36 -6.05
CA VAL A 342 -0.91 6.68 -6.08
C VAL A 342 -2.00 7.68 -5.72
N ASP A 343 -3.00 7.80 -6.57
CA ASP A 343 -4.18 8.64 -6.31
C ASP A 343 -5.23 7.84 -5.54
N LEU A 344 -5.45 8.23 -4.27
CA LEU A 344 -6.47 7.68 -3.38
C LEU A 344 -7.63 8.66 -3.21
N GLU A 345 -8.69 8.22 -2.52
CA GLU A 345 -9.91 9.03 -2.34
C GLU A 345 -9.65 10.37 -1.64
N ASP A 346 -8.73 10.39 -0.68
CA ASP A 346 -8.35 11.57 0.11
C ASP A 346 -7.20 12.39 -0.51
N GLY A 347 -6.56 11.87 -1.56
CA GLY A 347 -5.57 12.60 -2.34
C GLY A 347 -4.42 11.73 -2.86
N ARG A 348 -3.45 12.41 -3.46
CA ARG A 348 -2.24 11.77 -4.00
C ARG A 348 -1.27 11.41 -2.87
N HIS A 349 -0.81 10.17 -2.86
CA HIS A 349 0.17 9.63 -1.92
C HIS A 349 1.43 9.21 -2.66
N TYR A 350 2.53 9.01 -1.94
CA TYR A 350 3.75 8.44 -2.50
C TYR A 350 4.26 7.27 -1.64
N PHE A 351 4.47 6.13 -2.29
CA PHE A 351 5.03 4.92 -1.71
C PHE A 351 6.44 4.72 -2.28
N ASP A 352 7.45 4.53 -1.42
CA ASP A 352 8.84 4.39 -1.88
C ASP A 352 9.14 3.03 -2.53
N GLU A 353 10.40 2.79 -2.89
CA GLU A 353 10.83 1.54 -3.52
C GLU A 353 10.69 0.31 -2.59
N GLN A 354 10.49 0.53 -1.29
CA GLN A 354 10.17 -0.49 -0.30
C GLN A 354 8.67 -0.57 0.00
N TYR A 355 7.83 0.04 -0.85
CA TYR A 355 6.37 0.09 -0.73
C TYR A 355 5.86 0.89 0.47
N ILE A 356 6.72 1.67 1.13
CA ILE A 356 6.38 2.40 2.34
C ILE A 356 5.85 3.78 1.98
N MET A 357 4.68 4.13 2.52
CA MET A 357 4.10 5.45 2.39
C MET A 357 4.99 6.50 3.04
N ARG A 358 5.37 7.54 2.29
CA ARG A 358 6.18 8.64 2.78
C ARG A 358 5.32 9.75 3.37
N THR A 359 5.83 10.38 4.42
CA THR A 359 5.27 11.57 5.07
C THR A 359 6.37 12.61 5.24
N GLY A 360 6.00 13.88 5.47
CA GLY A 360 6.93 14.99 5.58
C GLY A 360 7.60 15.36 4.25
N LEU A 361 8.71 16.11 4.35
CA LEU A 361 9.52 16.46 3.19
C LEU A 361 10.18 15.21 2.62
N THR A 362 9.92 14.93 1.35
CA THR A 362 10.37 13.71 0.66
C THR A 362 10.94 14.06 -0.70
N GLN A 363 12.21 13.69 -0.91
CA GLN A 363 12.87 13.79 -2.22
C GLN A 363 12.44 12.61 -3.10
N VAL A 364 11.92 12.89 -4.29
CA VAL A 364 11.55 11.90 -5.31
C VAL A 364 12.24 12.28 -6.62
N GLY A 365 13.31 11.57 -6.95
CA GLY A 365 14.19 11.97 -8.05
C GLY A 365 14.85 13.32 -7.75
N ASP A 366 14.73 14.26 -8.69
CA ASP A 366 15.25 15.63 -8.60
C ASP A 366 14.28 16.61 -7.91
N LYS A 367 13.06 16.18 -7.58
CA LYS A 367 12.01 17.04 -7.01
C LYS A 367 11.78 16.76 -5.53
N LEU A 368 11.51 17.82 -4.78
CA LEU A 368 11.12 17.77 -3.38
C LEU A 368 9.60 17.92 -3.25
N TYR A 369 8.98 17.07 -2.43
CA TYR A 369 7.54 17.07 -2.15
C TYR A 369 7.29 17.17 -0.64
N LEU A 370 6.11 17.63 -0.25
CA LEU A 370 5.64 17.54 1.14
C LEU A 370 4.41 16.66 1.21
N PHE A 371 4.44 15.66 2.08
CA PHE A 371 3.30 14.79 2.38
C PHE A 371 2.84 15.05 3.82
N ALA A 372 1.53 15.22 4.02
CA ALA A 372 0.96 15.38 5.36
C ALA A 372 1.11 14.10 6.20
N PRO A 373 0.84 14.13 7.52
CA PRO A 373 0.94 12.94 8.38
C PRO A 373 0.04 11.77 7.95
N ASN A 374 -1.07 12.05 7.26
CA ASN A 374 -1.92 11.02 6.66
C ASN A 374 -1.40 10.51 5.30
N GLY A 375 -0.32 11.10 4.77
CA GLY A 375 0.31 10.72 3.50
C GLY A 375 -0.14 11.55 2.30
N VAL A 376 -1.10 12.47 2.44
CA VAL A 376 -1.60 13.27 1.33
C VAL A 376 -0.57 14.33 0.91
N MET A 377 -0.22 14.35 -0.37
CA MET A 377 0.66 15.32 -0.99
C MET A 377 0.10 16.74 -0.86
N GLN A 378 0.92 17.66 -0.37
CA GLN A 378 0.56 19.06 -0.18
C GLN A 378 0.95 19.90 -1.40
N THR A 379 0.15 20.92 -1.66
CA THR A 379 0.41 21.95 -2.67
C THR A 379 0.28 23.34 -2.04
N GLY A 380 0.69 24.38 -2.75
CA GLY A 380 0.61 25.77 -2.31
C GLY A 380 1.69 26.16 -1.29
N MET A 381 1.47 27.29 -0.62
CA MET A 381 2.36 27.83 0.40
C MET A 381 2.22 27.02 1.70
N GLN A 382 3.34 26.48 2.19
CA GLN A 382 3.39 25.65 3.39
C GLN A 382 4.45 26.18 4.33
N ALA A 383 4.04 26.54 5.55
CA ALA A 383 4.96 26.93 6.62
C ALA A 383 5.13 25.77 7.58
N ILE A 384 6.34 25.22 7.63
CA ILE A 384 6.71 24.13 8.52
C ILE A 384 7.95 24.54 9.33
N GLU A 385 8.38 23.71 10.28
CA GLU A 385 9.49 24.02 11.20
C GLU A 385 10.79 24.42 10.45
N THR A 386 11.07 23.81 9.30
CA THR A 386 12.27 24.07 8.51
C THR A 386 12.19 25.32 7.64
N GLY A 387 11.01 25.95 7.53
CA GLY A 387 10.82 27.18 6.76
C GLY A 387 9.50 27.24 6.00
N LYS A 388 9.36 28.29 5.18
CA LYS A 388 8.23 28.47 4.27
C LYS A 388 8.60 27.96 2.88
N TYR A 389 7.79 27.07 2.33
CA TYR A 389 7.93 26.46 1.02
C TYR A 389 6.74 26.84 0.14
N MET A 390 6.93 26.80 -1.17
CA MET A 390 5.84 26.82 -2.15
C MET A 390 5.89 25.52 -2.95
N PHE A 391 4.81 24.76 -2.94
CA PHE A 391 4.65 23.55 -3.75
C PHE A 391 3.73 23.83 -4.94
N GLY A 392 4.20 23.55 -6.15
CA GLY A 392 3.44 23.76 -7.39
C GLY A 392 2.17 22.90 -7.47
N ALA A 393 1.41 23.07 -8.55
CA ALA A 393 0.23 22.24 -8.82
C ALA A 393 0.58 20.75 -9.03
N ASP A 394 1.81 20.46 -9.47
CA ASP A 394 2.36 19.10 -9.56
C ASP A 394 2.88 18.58 -8.21
N GLY A 395 2.83 19.38 -7.15
CA GLY A 395 3.31 19.07 -5.80
C GLY A 395 4.80 19.30 -5.59
N ALA A 396 5.56 19.71 -6.61
CA ALA A 396 7.00 19.90 -6.48
C ALA A 396 7.34 21.24 -5.82
N ALA A 397 8.35 21.26 -4.96
CA ALA A 397 8.83 22.48 -4.32
C ALA A 397 9.43 23.43 -5.38
N VAL A 398 9.01 24.69 -5.32
CA VAL A 398 9.51 25.74 -6.21
C VAL A 398 10.92 26.16 -5.78
N ALA A 399 11.76 26.45 -6.76
CA ALA A 399 13.05 27.10 -6.60
C ALA A 399 13.08 28.36 -7.47
N GLY A 400 13.68 29.43 -6.94
CA GLY A 400 13.77 30.73 -7.60
C GLY A 400 12.54 31.61 -7.38
N TRP A 401 12.27 32.48 -8.36
CA TRP A 401 11.23 33.50 -8.29
C TRP A 401 9.83 32.90 -8.36
N PHE A 402 8.95 33.36 -7.48
CA PHE A 402 7.54 33.03 -7.47
C PHE A 402 6.69 34.27 -7.22
N SER A 403 5.52 34.36 -7.88
CA SER A 403 4.52 35.39 -7.65
C SER A 403 3.21 34.74 -7.26
N ASN A 404 2.61 35.17 -6.14
CA ASN A 404 1.28 34.71 -5.77
C ASN A 404 0.18 35.48 -6.54
N GLU A 405 -1.08 35.08 -6.34
CA GLU A 405 -2.24 35.69 -7.00
C GLU A 405 -2.45 37.18 -6.64
N GLN A 406 -1.86 37.64 -5.52
CA GLN A 406 -1.92 39.03 -5.08
C GLN A 406 -0.78 39.88 -5.69
N GLY A 407 0.07 39.29 -6.53
CA GLY A 407 1.23 39.95 -7.13
C GLY A 407 2.43 40.09 -6.18
N GLN A 408 2.36 39.51 -4.98
CA GLN A 408 3.50 39.49 -4.07
C GLN A 408 4.56 38.53 -4.59
N ARG A 409 5.82 38.97 -4.56
CA ARG A 409 6.96 38.19 -5.05
C ARG A 409 7.73 37.58 -3.90
N PHE A 410 8.17 36.34 -4.10
CA PHE A 410 9.00 35.56 -3.20
C PHE A 410 10.20 35.04 -3.97
N TYR A 411 11.27 34.72 -3.26
CA TYR A 411 12.38 33.97 -3.83
C TYR A 411 12.64 32.74 -2.95
N PHE A 412 12.53 31.55 -3.54
CA PHE A 412 12.81 30.29 -2.88
C PHE A 412 14.25 29.89 -3.19
N ALA A 413 15.08 29.70 -2.17
CA ALA A 413 16.49 29.38 -2.36
C ALA A 413 16.64 28.07 -3.18
N PRO A 414 17.47 28.02 -4.23
CA PRO A 414 17.59 26.84 -5.09
C PRO A 414 17.97 25.54 -4.38
N ASP A 415 18.79 25.62 -3.32
CA ASP A 415 19.31 24.44 -2.63
C ASP A 415 18.34 23.92 -1.56
N THR A 416 17.64 24.82 -0.85
CA THR A 416 16.80 24.46 0.30
C THR A 416 15.31 24.54 0.00
N HIS A 417 14.91 25.16 -1.10
CA HIS A 417 13.53 25.46 -1.48
C HIS A 417 12.74 26.31 -0.47
N THR A 418 13.42 26.97 0.47
CA THR A 418 12.79 27.83 1.48
C THR A 418 12.74 29.27 1.00
N ALA A 419 11.66 29.99 1.32
CA ALA A 419 11.54 31.42 1.08
C ALA A 419 12.67 32.16 1.83
N VAL A 420 13.44 32.96 1.10
CA VAL A 420 14.50 33.79 1.70
C VAL A 420 13.89 34.99 2.42
N VAL A 421 14.60 35.47 3.44
CA VAL A 421 14.23 36.66 4.23
C VAL A 421 15.42 37.60 4.32
N GLY A 422 15.17 38.87 4.64
CA GLY A 422 16.21 39.89 4.76
C GLY A 422 16.81 40.33 3.42
N LEU A 423 17.97 40.97 3.47
CA LEU A 423 18.69 41.45 2.29
C LEU A 423 19.39 40.29 1.58
N GLN A 424 19.10 40.11 0.31
CA GLN A 424 19.59 39.00 -0.52
C GLN A 424 20.15 39.52 -1.84
N THR A 425 21.28 38.96 -2.26
CA THR A 425 21.85 39.23 -3.59
C THR A 425 21.47 38.12 -4.55
N ILE A 426 20.67 38.44 -5.57
CA ILE A 426 20.15 37.51 -6.56
C ILE A 426 20.48 38.07 -7.95
N GLU A 427 21.18 37.29 -8.78
CA GLU A 427 21.54 37.68 -10.16
C GLU A 427 22.20 39.09 -10.25
N ASN A 428 23.13 39.38 -9.33
CA ASN A 428 23.86 40.66 -9.20
C ASN A 428 22.99 41.88 -8.82
N ALA A 429 21.78 41.69 -8.31
CA ALA A 429 20.97 42.75 -7.73
C ALA A 429 20.61 42.41 -6.27
N ASN A 430 20.49 43.45 -5.44
CA ASN A 430 20.09 43.31 -4.05
C ASN A 430 18.59 43.51 -3.93
N TYR A 431 17.94 42.61 -3.19
CA TYR A 431 16.51 42.60 -2.90
C TYR A 431 16.31 42.47 -1.39
N LEU A 432 15.29 43.11 -0.85
CA LEU A 432 14.91 42.95 0.54
C LEU A 432 13.64 42.11 0.62
N PHE A 433 13.65 41.05 1.44
CA PHE A 433 12.48 40.23 1.74
C PHE A 433 12.08 40.42 3.21
N GLY A 434 10.79 40.57 3.48
CA GLY A 434 10.26 40.66 4.83
C GLY A 434 10.41 39.35 5.60
N GLU A 435 10.08 39.35 6.89
CA GLU A 435 10.05 38.11 7.70
C GLU A 435 8.98 37.11 7.20
N ASP A 436 7.96 37.62 6.51
CA ASP A 436 6.97 36.82 5.81
C ASP A 436 7.46 36.26 4.46
N GLY A 437 8.68 36.62 4.03
CA GLY A 437 9.28 36.23 2.76
C GLY A 437 8.83 37.06 1.55
N VAL A 438 8.02 38.11 1.76
CA VAL A 438 7.54 38.96 0.66
C VAL A 438 8.62 39.98 0.28
N MET A 439 8.94 40.07 -1.00
CA MET A 439 9.86 41.05 -1.56
C MET A 439 9.32 42.47 -1.33
N GLN A 440 10.13 43.31 -0.70
CA GLN A 440 9.84 44.69 -0.40
C GLN A 440 10.13 45.58 -1.62
N VAL A 441 9.32 46.62 -1.78
CA VAL A 441 9.49 47.69 -2.78
C VAL A 441 9.29 49.04 -2.10
N GLY A 442 9.84 50.09 -2.69
CA GLY A 442 9.76 51.46 -2.19
C GLY A 442 10.74 51.75 -1.05
N TRP A 443 10.37 52.72 -0.21
CA TRP A 443 11.18 53.20 0.91
C TRP A 443 11.19 52.20 2.07
N THR A 444 12.38 51.92 2.61
CA THR A 444 12.55 51.03 3.76
C THR A 444 13.62 51.58 4.72
N GLY A 445 13.58 51.15 5.99
CA GLY A 445 14.53 51.59 7.02
C GLY A 445 14.20 52.94 7.66
N ASP A 446 15.01 53.31 8.64
CA ASP A 446 14.95 54.63 9.30
C ASP A 446 15.76 55.66 8.51
N LEU A 447 15.83 56.91 8.98
CA LEU A 447 16.56 57.97 8.27
C LEU A 447 18.09 57.70 8.18
N ALA A 448 18.67 57.03 9.18
CA ALA A 448 20.10 56.73 9.21
C ALA A 448 20.50 55.57 8.29
N ASN A 449 19.56 54.65 8.03
CA ASN A 449 19.74 53.49 7.16
C ASN A 449 18.56 53.37 6.20
N ARG A 450 18.25 54.46 5.49
CA ARG A 450 17.15 54.49 4.54
C ARG A 450 17.60 53.88 3.22
N PHE A 451 16.82 52.95 2.69
CA PHE A 451 17.04 52.35 1.37
C PHE A 451 15.82 52.59 0.49
N TYR A 452 16.01 52.51 -0.82
CA TYR A 452 14.91 52.47 -1.78
C TYR A 452 15.06 51.27 -2.70
N PHE A 453 13.99 50.48 -2.81
CA PHE A 453 13.89 49.36 -3.73
C PHE A 453 12.93 49.75 -4.85
N GLY A 454 13.38 49.66 -6.11
CA GLY A 454 12.55 50.04 -7.26
C GLY A 454 11.28 49.19 -7.38
N PRO A 455 10.36 49.54 -8.31
CA PRO A 455 9.16 48.73 -8.55
C PRO A 455 9.45 47.28 -8.97
N ASP A 456 10.63 47.02 -9.52
CA ASP A 456 11.11 45.68 -9.86
C ASP A 456 11.77 44.94 -8.67
N GLY A 457 11.86 45.61 -7.51
CA GLY A 457 12.42 45.12 -6.26
C GLY A 457 13.92 45.35 -6.09
N LYS A 458 14.61 45.94 -7.07
CA LYS A 458 16.06 46.11 -7.00
C LYS A 458 16.43 47.30 -6.13
N MET A 459 17.37 47.11 -5.22
CA MET A 459 17.96 48.20 -4.44
C MET A 459 18.63 49.19 -5.38
N VAL A 460 18.27 50.47 -5.28
CA VAL A 460 18.87 51.52 -6.11
C VAL A 460 20.17 52.03 -5.49
N THR A 461 21.08 52.49 -6.34
CA THR A 461 22.33 53.16 -5.96
C THR A 461 22.52 54.38 -6.85
N GLY A 462 23.31 55.36 -6.39
CA GLY A 462 23.57 56.61 -7.10
C GLY A 462 22.36 57.56 -7.14
N TRP A 463 22.36 58.46 -8.11
CA TRP A 463 21.27 59.42 -8.32
C TRP A 463 20.00 58.74 -8.83
N ASN A 464 18.89 58.94 -8.12
CA ASN A 464 17.58 58.40 -8.48
C ASN A 464 16.48 59.45 -8.26
N ALA A 465 15.60 59.59 -9.26
CA ALA A 465 14.43 60.44 -9.17
C ALA A 465 13.24 59.62 -8.64
N ILE A 466 12.70 60.00 -7.49
CA ILE A 466 11.59 59.30 -6.81
C ILE A 466 10.51 60.34 -6.53
N GLU A 467 9.30 60.12 -7.06
CA GLU A 467 8.15 61.02 -6.86
C GLU A 467 8.44 62.50 -7.20
N GLY A 468 9.26 62.74 -8.23
CA GLY A 468 9.61 64.08 -8.70
C GLY A 468 10.71 64.79 -7.91
N ARG A 469 11.34 64.12 -6.93
CA ARG A 469 12.50 64.62 -6.19
C ARG A 469 13.72 63.74 -6.43
N ASN A 470 14.91 64.34 -6.45
CA ASN A 470 16.16 63.61 -6.65
C ASN A 470 16.76 63.20 -5.30
N PHE A 471 17.24 61.97 -5.21
CA PHE A 471 17.93 61.42 -4.04
C PHE A 471 19.23 60.79 -4.48
N TYR A 472 20.21 60.74 -3.58
CA TYR A 472 21.46 60.02 -3.81
C TYR A 472 21.59 58.86 -2.84
N PHE A 473 21.86 57.67 -3.37
CA PHE A 473 22.10 56.45 -2.59
C PHE A 473 23.58 56.03 -2.73
N GLY A 474 24.24 55.73 -1.63
CA GLY A 474 25.62 55.24 -1.62
C GLY A 474 25.78 53.92 -2.36
N ALA A 475 27.02 53.47 -2.55
CA ALA A 475 27.32 52.16 -3.12
C ALA A 475 26.82 51.00 -2.24
N ASP A 476 26.64 51.25 -0.94
CA ASP A 476 26.00 50.35 0.02
C ASP A 476 24.46 50.42 -0.01
N GLY A 477 23.87 51.27 -0.87
CA GLY A 477 22.44 51.45 -1.04
C GLY A 477 21.78 52.42 -0.05
N LYS A 478 22.53 52.99 0.91
CA LYS A 478 21.96 53.90 1.90
C LYS A 478 21.76 55.28 1.31
N MET A 479 20.62 55.90 1.60
CA MET A 479 20.33 57.28 1.23
C MET A 479 21.30 58.21 1.95
N VAL A 480 21.91 59.11 1.19
CA VAL A 480 22.83 60.14 1.72
C VAL A 480 22.03 61.37 2.10
N VAL A 481 22.36 61.96 3.25
CA VAL A 481 21.78 63.22 3.75
C VAL A 481 22.89 64.19 4.12
N GLY A 482 22.57 65.49 4.10
CA GLY A 482 23.52 66.58 4.35
C GLY A 482 24.43 66.88 3.16
N LEU A 483 25.63 67.40 3.44
CA LEU A 483 26.67 67.65 2.45
C LEU A 483 27.23 66.34 1.90
N ALA A 484 27.11 66.13 0.59
CA ALA A 484 27.64 64.97 -0.11
C ALA A 484 28.71 65.39 -1.13
N GLY A 485 29.96 65.01 -0.87
CA GLY A 485 31.05 65.13 -1.85
C GLY A 485 31.03 63.93 -2.80
N LEU A 486 30.62 64.16 -4.04
CA LEU A 486 30.57 63.14 -5.09
C LEU A 486 31.69 63.38 -6.11
N GLN A 487 31.88 62.42 -7.03
CA GLN A 487 32.97 62.47 -8.01
C GLN A 487 32.92 63.72 -8.90
N ASP A 488 31.74 64.29 -9.12
CA ASP A 488 31.51 65.37 -10.08
C ASP A 488 31.11 66.71 -9.42
N GLY A 489 31.09 66.79 -8.08
CA GLY A 489 30.77 68.00 -7.34
C GLY A 489 30.33 67.74 -5.90
N VAL A 490 30.09 68.81 -5.16
CA VAL A 490 29.49 68.76 -3.82
C VAL A 490 28.01 69.13 -3.92
N TYR A 491 27.16 68.39 -3.21
CA TYR A 491 25.71 68.53 -3.23
C TYR A 491 25.17 68.66 -1.80
N TYR A 492 23.97 69.22 -1.67
CA TYR A 492 23.24 69.22 -0.40
C TYR A 492 21.93 68.42 -0.53
N LEU A 493 21.82 67.41 0.30
CA LEU A 493 20.66 66.54 0.41
C LEU A 493 19.97 66.88 1.74
N ASP A 494 18.68 67.17 1.72
CA ASP A 494 17.95 67.65 2.89
C ASP A 494 18.12 66.68 4.07
N PRO A 495 18.60 67.13 5.26
CA PRO A 495 18.79 66.25 6.41
C PRO A 495 17.54 65.56 6.94
N THR A 496 16.33 66.03 6.59
CA THR A 496 15.06 65.53 7.11
C THR A 496 14.48 64.38 6.28
N ASP A 497 14.67 64.39 4.96
CA ASP A 497 14.10 63.39 4.07
C ASP A 497 15.01 62.98 2.89
N GLY A 498 16.16 63.64 2.70
CA GLY A 498 17.21 63.29 1.75
C GLY A 498 17.09 63.86 0.34
N HIS A 499 16.07 64.69 0.05
CA HIS A 499 15.93 65.22 -1.31
C HIS A 499 17.02 66.25 -1.66
N GLN A 500 17.45 66.29 -2.92
CA GLN A 500 18.39 67.27 -3.42
C GLN A 500 17.82 68.68 -3.27
N VAL A 501 18.55 69.54 -2.58
CA VAL A 501 18.23 70.96 -2.45
C VAL A 501 19.01 71.74 -3.49
N VAL A 502 18.34 72.74 -4.08
CA VAL A 502 18.94 73.73 -4.97
C VAL A 502 18.66 75.13 -4.43
N GLY A 503 19.49 76.10 -4.82
CA GLY A 503 19.45 77.47 -4.34
C GLY A 503 20.29 77.69 -3.08
N TRP A 504 19.92 78.70 -2.30
CA TRP A 504 20.63 79.11 -1.10
C TRP A 504 20.41 78.16 0.07
N VAL A 505 21.49 77.78 0.74
CA VAL A 505 21.48 76.98 1.96
C VAL A 505 22.42 77.62 2.99
N GLU A 506 21.93 77.84 4.21
CA GLU A 506 22.74 78.31 5.33
C GLU A 506 23.34 77.11 6.07
N LEU A 507 24.66 77.03 6.08
CA LEU A 507 25.44 76.03 6.81
C LEU A 507 26.18 76.70 7.98
N PRO A 508 26.70 75.94 8.96
CA PRO A 508 27.35 76.51 10.14
C PRO A 508 28.51 77.48 9.86
N ASP A 509 29.13 77.36 8.69
CA ASP A 509 30.25 78.18 8.20
C ASP A 509 29.83 79.31 7.25
N GLY A 510 28.54 79.40 6.89
CA GLY A 510 27.96 80.51 6.13
C GLY A 510 27.01 80.08 5.01
N TRP A 511 26.63 81.06 4.18
CA TRP A 511 25.73 80.84 3.06
C TRP A 511 26.44 80.19 1.88
N HIS A 512 25.82 79.14 1.34
CA HIS A 512 26.27 78.39 0.17
C HIS A 512 25.17 78.43 -0.90
N TYR A 513 25.54 78.30 -2.17
CA TYR A 513 24.59 78.20 -3.27
C TYR A 513 24.78 76.90 -4.06
N PHE A 514 23.70 76.16 -4.21
CA PHE A 514 23.61 74.95 -5.03
C PHE A 514 22.90 75.30 -6.34
N ASP A 515 23.59 75.12 -7.47
CA ASP A 515 23.13 75.58 -8.78
C ASP A 515 21.70 75.11 -9.11
N ALA A 516 20.83 76.03 -9.56
CA ALA A 516 19.42 75.73 -9.80
C ALA A 516 19.18 74.70 -10.91
N ASN A 517 20.13 74.47 -11.82
CA ASN A 517 19.98 73.56 -12.95
C ASN A 517 20.52 72.15 -12.65
N ASN A 518 21.61 72.05 -11.89
CA ASN A 518 22.28 70.76 -11.65
C ASN A 518 22.53 70.43 -10.16
N GLY A 519 22.27 71.37 -9.25
CA GLY A 519 22.40 71.23 -7.80
C GLY A 519 23.82 71.11 -7.26
N LYS A 520 24.85 71.37 -8.07
CA LYS A 520 26.24 71.41 -7.61
C LYS A 520 26.51 72.69 -6.84
N MET A 521 27.26 72.58 -5.76
CA MET A 521 27.72 73.72 -4.97
C MET A 521 28.65 74.60 -5.81
N LEU A 522 28.37 75.91 -5.83
CA LEU A 522 29.29 76.89 -6.39
C LEU A 522 30.46 77.06 -5.43
N ALA A 523 31.68 76.82 -5.90
CA ALA A 523 32.91 77.03 -5.14
C ALA A 523 34.00 77.58 -6.07
N ASN A 524 34.79 78.52 -5.54
CA ASN A 524 35.87 79.20 -6.26
C ASN A 524 35.39 79.85 -7.59
N VAL A 525 34.23 80.51 -7.54
CA VAL A 525 33.56 81.09 -8.69
C VAL A 525 32.77 82.33 -8.28
N SER A 526 32.60 83.26 -9.21
CA SER A 526 31.67 84.39 -9.07
C SER A 526 30.50 84.21 -10.03
N ALA A 527 29.27 84.38 -9.52
CA ALA A 527 28.05 84.26 -10.30
C ALA A 527 27.03 85.33 -9.88
N PRO A 528 26.28 85.93 -10.83
CA PRO A 528 25.16 86.80 -10.49
C PRO A 528 23.98 85.95 -9.99
N LEU A 529 23.61 86.11 -8.73
CA LEU A 529 22.50 85.40 -8.09
C LEU A 529 21.58 86.43 -7.42
N ASP A 530 20.27 86.31 -7.63
CA ASP A 530 19.28 87.28 -7.14
C ASP A 530 19.58 88.75 -7.53
N ASN A 531 20.18 88.94 -8.72
CA ASN A 531 20.68 90.24 -9.22
C ASN A 531 21.83 90.86 -8.40
N VAL A 532 22.51 90.05 -7.57
CA VAL A 532 23.70 90.44 -6.80
C VAL A 532 24.92 89.67 -7.32
N PRO A 533 26.06 90.34 -7.62
CA PRO A 533 27.29 89.63 -7.95
C PRO A 533 27.82 88.94 -6.69
N CYS A 534 27.75 87.61 -6.67
CA CYS A 534 28.16 86.79 -5.52
C CYS A 534 29.47 86.08 -5.83
N THR A 535 30.44 86.10 -4.91
CA THR A 535 31.70 85.35 -5.00
C THR A 535 31.79 84.31 -3.89
N PHE A 536 32.08 83.07 -4.27
CA PHE A 536 32.23 81.92 -3.37
C PHE A 536 33.69 81.50 -3.24
N ASP A 537 34.12 81.21 -2.02
CA ASP A 537 35.49 80.75 -1.75
C ASP A 537 35.71 79.28 -2.16
N LYS A 538 36.90 78.74 -1.87
CA LYS A 538 37.27 77.35 -2.20
C LYS A 538 36.42 76.29 -1.49
N ASN A 539 35.76 76.65 -0.39
CA ASN A 539 34.88 75.77 0.38
C ASN A 539 33.41 75.94 -0.03
N GLY A 540 33.10 76.94 -0.87
CA GLY A 540 31.75 77.26 -1.34
C GLY A 540 31.01 78.26 -0.47
N VAL A 541 31.69 78.91 0.47
CA VAL A 541 31.10 79.94 1.34
C VAL A 541 31.03 81.26 0.58
N LEU A 542 29.89 81.96 0.66
CA LEU A 542 29.72 83.31 0.15
C LEU A 542 30.61 84.30 0.91
N VAL A 543 31.56 84.92 0.20
CA VAL A 543 32.52 85.88 0.79
C VAL A 543 32.34 87.31 0.29
N ASP A 544 31.68 87.49 -0.85
CA ASP A 544 31.36 88.80 -1.43
C ASP A 544 29.96 88.77 -2.06
N PRO A 545 29.04 89.70 -1.75
CA PRO A 545 29.22 90.84 -0.83
C PRO A 545 29.35 90.40 0.62
N ALA A 546 30.40 90.88 1.29
CA ALA A 546 30.69 90.49 2.68
C ALA A 546 29.52 90.85 3.62
N GLY A 547 29.00 89.87 4.34
CA GLY A 547 27.90 90.06 5.31
C GLY A 547 26.50 90.21 4.68
N TRP A 548 26.36 90.05 3.35
CA TRP A 548 25.05 90.02 2.71
C TRP A 548 24.34 88.69 2.97
N VAL A 549 23.02 88.77 3.15
CA VAL A 549 22.15 87.63 3.42
C VAL A 549 21.24 87.41 2.21
N PRO A 550 21.18 86.19 1.64
CA PRO A 550 20.27 85.88 0.55
C PRO A 550 18.81 86.24 0.83
N GLY A 551 18.11 86.76 -0.19
CA GLY A 551 16.75 87.27 -0.06
C GLY A 551 16.63 88.69 0.50
N THR A 552 17.75 89.36 0.81
CA THR A 552 17.77 90.80 1.16
C THR A 552 18.17 91.68 -0.03
N PRO A 553 17.73 92.96 -0.08
CA PRO A 553 18.09 93.87 -1.18
C PRO A 553 19.60 93.97 -1.40
N ALA A 554 20.02 94.18 -2.64
CA ALA A 554 21.42 94.33 -3.00
C ALA A 554 22.11 95.38 -2.10
N PRO A 555 23.32 95.11 -1.58
CA PRO A 555 24.05 96.08 -0.79
C PRO A 555 24.29 97.33 -1.64
N VAL A 556 23.86 98.48 -1.13
CA VAL A 556 24.05 99.76 -1.80
C VAL A 556 25.54 100.05 -1.83
N ALA A 557 26.13 100.13 -3.02
CA ALA A 557 27.53 100.52 -3.17
C ALA A 557 27.74 101.90 -2.51
N GLU A 558 28.65 101.99 -1.53
CA GLU A 558 29.10 103.29 -1.02
C GLU A 558 29.68 104.10 -2.19
N PRO A 559 29.27 105.36 -2.39
CA PRO A 559 29.81 106.17 -3.47
C PRO A 559 31.31 106.43 -3.25
N ALA A 560 32.11 106.17 -4.28
CA ALA A 560 33.55 106.41 -4.28
C ALA A 560 33.89 107.89 -3.98
N PRO A 561 34.96 108.19 -3.22
CA PRO A 561 35.31 109.55 -2.83
C PRO A 561 35.75 110.41 -4.03
N GLU A 562 35.23 111.63 -4.08
CA GLU A 562 35.43 112.65 -5.11
C GLU A 562 36.90 113.16 -5.14
N ALA A 563 37.53 113.18 -6.32
CA ALA A 563 38.91 113.66 -6.50
C ALA A 563 38.96 115.20 -6.65
N ALA A 564 39.92 115.82 -5.94
CA ALA A 564 40.14 117.26 -5.80
C ALA A 564 40.71 117.98 -7.06
N PRO A 565 40.61 119.32 -7.17
CA PRO A 565 40.85 120.06 -8.42
C PRO A 565 42.33 120.47 -8.63
N GLU A 566 42.75 120.52 -9.90
CA GLU A 566 44.09 120.89 -10.34
C GLU A 566 44.16 122.37 -10.79
N ALA A 567 45.20 123.09 -10.34
CA ALA A 567 45.45 124.50 -10.67
C ALA A 567 46.46 124.65 -11.83
N ALA A 568 46.17 125.58 -12.74
CA ALA A 568 47.00 126.01 -13.88
C ALA A 568 48.18 126.93 -13.45
N PRO A 569 48.97 127.60 -14.34
CA PRO A 569 49.09 127.55 -15.82
C PRO A 569 50.55 127.69 -16.38
N ALA A 570 50.73 127.70 -17.72
CA ALA A 570 51.49 128.74 -18.45
C ALA A 570 51.42 128.60 -19.99
N ASP A 571 50.62 129.48 -20.60
CA ASP A 571 50.89 130.37 -21.75
C ASP A 571 51.71 129.92 -23.00
N ALA A 572 51.11 130.08 -24.20
CA ALA A 572 51.64 130.91 -25.31
C ALA A 572 50.82 130.73 -26.62
N ASN A 573 49.80 131.57 -26.75
CA ASN A 573 49.32 132.36 -27.90
C ASN A 573 49.61 132.01 -29.39
N ALA A 574 48.56 132.34 -30.18
CA ALA A 574 48.53 132.96 -31.52
C ALA A 574 48.46 132.06 -32.79
N ALA A 575 47.22 131.74 -33.20
CA ALA A 575 46.47 132.29 -34.35
C ALA A 575 47.13 132.41 -35.77
N PRO A 576 46.36 132.59 -36.86
CA PRO A 576 45.12 131.89 -37.29
C PRO A 576 44.99 131.70 -38.84
N ALA A 577 43.85 131.11 -39.25
CA ALA A 577 43.09 131.31 -40.51
C ALA A 577 43.69 130.76 -41.84
N ALA A 578 43.07 129.75 -42.47
CA ALA A 578 41.97 129.82 -43.49
C ALA A 578 42.51 130.20 -44.91
N PRO A 579 41.84 129.94 -46.05
CA PRO A 579 40.42 129.65 -46.31
C PRO A 579 40.16 128.43 -47.25
N ALA A 580 39.01 127.76 -47.19
CA ALA A 580 37.73 127.96 -47.90
C ALA A 580 37.71 127.76 -49.44
N GLN A 581 36.90 126.74 -49.81
CA GLN A 581 36.02 126.60 -50.99
C GLN A 581 36.57 126.38 -52.40
N GLY A 582 36.04 125.30 -52.98
CA GLY A 582 35.88 124.96 -54.40
C GLY A 582 34.93 123.79 -54.49
#